data_AF-A0A173VD07-F1
#
_entry.id   AF-A0A173VD07-F1
#
_cell.length_a   1.000
_cell.length_b   1.000
_cell.length_c   1.000
_cell.angle_alpha   90.00
_cell.angle_beta   90.00
_cell.angle_gamma   90.00
#
_symmetry.space_group_name_H-M   'P 1'
#
loop_
_entity.id
_entity.type
_entity.pdbx_description
1 polymer ?
#
loop_
_entity_poly.entity_id
_entity_poly.type
_entity_poly.pdbx_seq_one_letter_code
_entity_poly.pdbx_strand_id
1 'polypeptide(L)'
;MELSYKEIRAQICDVCHKMWQLGWVASNDGNVSVKLSDGTFLATPTGVSKSMVTPEMIVHINKAGEMIETVDGYRPSSEMRMHFRCYEEREDVGAVLHAHPPVATGFAVADIPLDEYSMIETVLALGSVPIAPYATPSTDEVPDAITPYLQEHDAILLKNHGAVTVGADVYTAYYRMETLEQFAKITLTAHLLGGAKEIDRENIDRLVDLRNNYYKMSGKHPGYKKYSGESHFAPQNKEDRR
;
A
#
# COMPACT_ATOMS: atom_id res chain seq x y z
N MET A 1 10.84 0.17 23.42
CA MET A 1 11.70 -1.04 23.49
C MET A 1 11.81 -1.54 22.06
N GLU A 2 13.03 -1.76 21.58
CA GLU A 2 13.24 -2.23 20.22
C GLU A 2 12.81 -3.70 20.12
N LEU A 3 12.01 -4.05 19.11
CA LEU A 3 11.52 -5.43 18.94
C LEU A 3 12.69 -6.35 18.56
N SER A 4 12.68 -7.57 19.09
CA SER A 4 13.59 -8.60 18.63
C SER A 4 13.26 -9.04 17.21
N TYR A 5 14.26 -9.56 16.48
CA TYR A 5 14.03 -10.11 15.14
C TYR A 5 12.97 -11.21 15.13
N LYS A 6 12.87 -12.00 16.20
CA LYS A 6 11.85 -13.04 16.35
C LYS A 6 10.44 -12.45 16.38
N GLU A 7 10.25 -11.35 17.10
CA GLU A 7 8.95 -10.65 17.17
C GLU A 7 8.60 -10.03 15.82
N ILE A 8 9.55 -9.39 15.13
CA ILE A 8 9.32 -8.80 13.80
C ILE A 8 8.94 -9.88 12.78
N ARG A 9 9.66 -11.02 12.77
CA ARG A 9 9.31 -12.17 11.91
C ARG A 9 7.90 -12.68 12.19
N ALA A 10 7.50 -12.77 13.45
CA ALA A 10 6.14 -13.17 13.83
C ALA A 10 5.09 -12.17 13.34
N GLN A 11 5.34 -10.86 13.45
CA GLN A 11 4.43 -9.83 12.92
C GLN A 11 4.28 -9.90 11.39
N ILE A 12 5.39 -10.13 10.66
CA ILE A 12 5.34 -10.32 9.21
C ILE A 12 4.45 -11.53 8.87
N CYS A 13 4.59 -12.65 9.58
CA CYS A 13 3.77 -13.84 9.34
C CYS A 13 2.29 -13.59 9.64
N ASP A 14 1.97 -12.93 10.76
CA ASP A 14 0.59 -12.58 11.11
C ASP A 14 -0.06 -11.73 10.02
N VAL A 15 0.62 -10.68 9.55
CA VAL A 15 0.14 -9.84 8.45
C VAL A 15 -0.02 -10.63 7.16
N CYS A 16 0.92 -11.51 6.81
CA CYS A 16 0.79 -12.39 5.64
C CYS A 16 -0.47 -13.26 5.72
N HIS A 17 -0.76 -13.84 6.89
CA HIS A 17 -1.94 -14.67 7.08
C HIS A 17 -3.23 -13.85 7.00
N LYS A 18 -3.26 -12.64 7.56
CA LYS A 18 -4.41 -11.71 7.45
C LYS A 18 -4.66 -11.31 6.00
N MET A 19 -3.62 -10.92 5.27
CA MET A 19 -3.71 -10.59 3.83
C MET A 19 -4.37 -11.73 3.05
N TRP A 20 -3.95 -12.97 3.31
CA TRP A 20 -4.53 -14.14 2.66
C TRP A 20 -5.98 -14.40 3.10
N GLN A 21 -6.28 -14.33 4.39
CA GLN A 21 -7.64 -14.51 4.93
C GLN A 21 -8.64 -13.50 4.35
N LEU A 22 -8.20 -12.27 4.11
CA LEU A 22 -8.99 -11.20 3.52
C LEU A 22 -9.04 -11.23 1.99
N GLY A 23 -8.31 -12.16 1.35
CA GLY A 23 -8.29 -12.35 -0.10
C GLY A 23 -7.54 -11.25 -0.86
N TRP A 24 -6.57 -10.58 -0.24
CA TRP A 24 -5.75 -9.56 -0.91
C TRP A 24 -4.53 -10.13 -1.64
N VAL A 25 -4.29 -11.42 -1.48
CA VAL A 25 -3.20 -12.15 -2.12
C VAL A 25 -3.72 -13.51 -2.57
N ALA A 26 -3.24 -13.99 -3.70
CA ALA A 26 -3.56 -15.27 -4.31
C ALA A 26 -2.29 -16.01 -4.71
N SER A 27 -2.31 -17.35 -4.58
CA SER A 27 -1.12 -18.19 -4.83
C SER A 27 0.06 -17.75 -3.95
N ASN A 28 1.08 -17.13 -4.55
CA ASN A 28 2.36 -16.73 -3.96
C ASN A 28 2.70 -15.25 -4.19
N ASP A 29 1.70 -14.44 -4.57
CA ASP A 29 1.85 -13.01 -4.78
C ASP A 29 1.88 -12.21 -3.46
N GLY A 30 2.06 -10.90 -3.59
CA GLY A 30 2.22 -9.98 -2.47
C GLY A 30 3.54 -10.16 -1.71
N ASN A 31 3.92 -9.17 -0.93
CA ASN A 31 5.14 -9.24 -0.12
C ASN A 31 5.15 -8.17 0.97
N VAL A 32 5.89 -8.47 2.03
CA VAL A 32 6.07 -7.60 3.20
C VAL A 32 7.56 -7.52 3.50
N SER A 33 8.05 -6.33 3.82
CA SER A 33 9.39 -6.15 4.36
C SER A 33 9.43 -5.16 5.52
N VAL A 34 10.51 -5.25 6.30
CA VAL A 34 10.80 -4.38 7.44
C VAL A 34 12.26 -3.96 7.39
N LYS A 35 12.52 -2.66 7.60
CA LYS A 35 13.85 -2.08 7.78
C LYS A 35 14.24 -2.18 9.26
N LEU A 36 15.41 -2.75 9.52
CA LEU A 36 15.99 -2.92 10.85
C LEU A 36 16.86 -1.72 11.21
N SER A 37 17.15 -1.55 12.50
CA SER A 37 17.93 -0.43 13.04
C SER A 37 19.39 -0.40 12.56
N ASP A 38 19.96 -1.56 12.26
CA ASP A 38 21.29 -1.72 11.67
C ASP A 38 21.31 -1.43 10.15
N GLY A 39 20.16 -1.06 9.56
CA GLY A 39 20.01 -0.74 8.15
C GLY A 39 19.89 -1.95 7.23
N THR A 40 19.71 -3.15 7.78
CA THR A 40 19.36 -4.37 7.04
C THR A 40 17.84 -4.59 7.01
N PHE A 41 17.37 -5.65 6.36
CA PHE A 41 15.93 -5.86 6.13
C PHE A 41 15.50 -7.30 6.36
N LEU A 42 14.28 -7.47 6.89
CA LEU A 42 13.55 -8.72 6.87
C LEU A 42 12.50 -8.67 5.76
N ALA A 43 12.34 -9.74 5.00
CA ALA A 43 11.36 -9.79 3.92
C ALA A 43 10.73 -11.17 3.74
N THR A 44 9.50 -11.20 3.24
CA THR A 44 8.88 -12.47 2.84
C THR A 44 9.63 -13.12 1.66
N PRO A 45 9.75 -14.45 1.63
CA PRO A 45 10.40 -15.13 0.52
C PRO A 45 9.53 -15.14 -0.74
N THR A 46 10.17 -15.28 -1.90
CA THR A 46 9.50 -15.53 -3.18
C THR A 46 8.90 -16.94 -3.24
N GLY A 47 7.85 -17.12 -4.03
CA GLY A 47 7.29 -18.44 -4.34
C GLY A 47 6.48 -19.11 -3.22
N VAL A 48 6.37 -18.48 -2.04
CA VAL A 48 5.64 -19.02 -0.88
C VAL A 48 4.30 -18.32 -0.71
N SER A 49 3.23 -19.10 -0.58
CA SER A 49 1.90 -18.57 -0.27
C SER A 49 1.89 -17.89 1.10
N LYS A 50 1.26 -16.72 1.19
CA LYS A 50 1.17 -15.97 2.46
C LYS A 50 0.37 -16.68 3.55
N SER A 51 -0.42 -17.70 3.19
CA SER A 51 -1.06 -18.63 4.13
C SER A 51 -0.08 -19.59 4.82
N MET A 52 1.09 -19.83 4.24
CA MET A 52 2.05 -20.87 4.65
C MET A 52 3.38 -20.31 5.16
N VAL A 53 3.57 -18.98 5.15
CA VAL A 53 4.81 -18.34 5.60
C VAL A 53 5.00 -18.57 7.11
N THR A 54 6.18 -19.05 7.50
CA THR A 54 6.58 -19.17 8.91
C THR A 54 7.76 -18.25 9.24
N PRO A 55 8.02 -17.94 10.52
CA PRO A 55 9.12 -17.04 10.91
C PRO A 55 10.50 -17.47 10.38
N GLU A 56 10.73 -18.78 10.25
CA GLU A 56 11.97 -19.37 9.76
C GLU A 56 12.17 -19.15 8.25
N MET A 57 11.07 -18.96 7.49
CA MET A 57 11.12 -18.71 6.04
C MET A 57 11.41 -17.24 5.70
N ILE A 58 11.25 -16.32 6.66
CA ILE A 58 11.54 -14.89 6.44
C ILE A 58 13.04 -14.74 6.14
N VAL A 59 13.38 -14.01 5.09
CA VAL A 59 14.78 -13.82 4.68
C VAL A 59 15.34 -12.54 5.30
N HIS A 60 16.63 -12.58 5.66
CA HIS A 60 17.38 -11.42 6.15
C HIS A 60 18.34 -10.95 5.07
N ILE A 61 18.16 -9.74 4.57
CA ILE A 61 18.89 -9.20 3.42
C ILE A 61 19.55 -7.85 3.74
N ASN A 62 20.65 -7.55 3.05
CA ASN A 62 21.35 -6.27 3.14
C ASN A 62 20.72 -5.23 2.18
N LYS A 63 21.29 -4.01 2.15
CA LYS A 63 20.85 -2.92 1.26
C LYS A 63 21.02 -3.20 -0.24
N ALA A 64 21.89 -4.14 -0.60
CA ALA A 64 22.05 -4.60 -1.97
C ALA A 64 21.04 -5.69 -2.36
N GLY A 65 20.16 -6.09 -1.44
CA GLY A 65 19.21 -7.19 -1.63
C GLY A 65 19.84 -8.58 -1.54
N GLU A 66 21.09 -8.68 -1.06
CA GLU A 66 21.79 -9.94 -0.89
C GLU A 66 21.46 -10.54 0.47
N MET A 67 21.31 -11.88 0.53
CA MET A 67 21.01 -12.57 1.78
C MET A 67 22.20 -12.53 2.74
N ILE A 68 21.95 -12.08 3.97
CA ILE A 68 22.91 -12.07 5.08
C ILE A 68 22.92 -13.44 5.78
N GLU A 69 21.74 -14.02 5.96
CA GLU A 69 21.54 -15.37 6.49
C GLU A 69 20.99 -16.25 5.36
N THR A 70 21.62 -17.41 5.14
CA THR A 70 21.08 -18.38 4.19
C THR A 70 19.96 -19.16 4.85
N VAL A 71 18.75 -19.05 4.30
CA VAL A 71 17.65 -19.93 4.64
C VAL A 71 17.47 -20.91 3.48
N ASP A 72 17.70 -22.21 3.73
CA ASP A 72 17.72 -23.23 2.69
C ASP A 72 16.43 -23.22 1.86
N GLY A 73 16.60 -23.05 0.53
CA GLY A 73 15.50 -23.07 -0.43
C GLY A 73 14.72 -21.75 -0.58
N TYR A 74 15.01 -20.72 0.21
CA TYR A 74 14.28 -19.44 0.16
C TYR A 74 15.15 -18.29 -0.36
N ARG A 75 14.50 -17.37 -1.08
CA ARG A 75 15.11 -16.14 -1.63
C ARG A 75 14.14 -14.98 -1.44
N PRO A 76 14.63 -13.72 -1.38
CA PRO A 76 13.75 -12.55 -1.33
C PRO A 76 12.81 -12.47 -2.54
N SER A 77 11.69 -11.77 -2.37
CA SER A 77 10.77 -11.42 -3.46
C SER A 77 11.51 -10.68 -4.59
N SER A 78 11.11 -10.92 -5.84
CA SER A 78 11.64 -10.18 -7.00
C SER A 78 11.26 -8.70 -6.98
N GLU A 79 10.24 -8.33 -6.21
CA GLU A 79 9.76 -6.95 -6.07
C GLU A 79 10.41 -6.16 -4.92
N MET A 80 11.44 -6.72 -4.28
CA MET A 80 12.15 -5.99 -3.21
C MET A 80 12.75 -4.65 -3.66
N ARG A 81 12.99 -4.47 -4.97
CA ARG A 81 13.44 -3.17 -5.52
C ARG A 81 12.44 -2.04 -5.24
N MET A 82 11.14 -2.32 -5.36
CA MET A 82 10.08 -1.36 -5.02
C MET A 82 10.14 -0.99 -3.53
N HIS A 83 10.37 -1.98 -2.66
CA HIS A 83 10.45 -1.77 -1.22
C HIS A 83 11.68 -0.94 -0.84
N PHE A 84 12.84 -1.22 -1.44
CA PHE A 84 14.05 -0.42 -1.23
C PHE A 84 13.85 1.04 -1.61
N ARG A 85 13.19 1.30 -2.74
CA ARG A 85 12.86 2.68 -3.14
C ARG A 85 12.04 3.40 -2.07
N CYS A 86 11.03 2.75 -1.49
CA CYS A 86 10.27 3.32 -0.37
C CYS A 86 11.16 3.69 0.83
N TYR A 87 12.12 2.82 1.20
CA TYR A 87 13.04 3.06 2.31
C TYR A 87 14.11 4.12 2.03
N GLU A 88 14.47 4.32 0.76
CA GLU A 88 15.45 5.30 0.30
C GLU A 88 14.84 6.71 0.24
N GLU A 89 13.62 6.82 -0.30
CA GLU A 89 12.93 8.10 -0.47
C GLU A 89 12.35 8.65 0.83
N ARG A 90 12.12 7.78 1.83
CA ARG A 90 11.41 8.12 3.06
C ARG A 90 12.05 7.50 4.31
N GLU A 91 12.65 8.35 5.14
CA GLU A 91 13.28 7.92 6.40
C GLU A 91 12.28 7.41 7.45
N ASP A 92 11.04 7.88 7.41
CA ASP A 92 9.98 7.49 8.35
C ASP A 92 9.34 6.13 8.04
N VAL A 93 9.75 5.48 6.94
CA VAL A 93 9.26 4.17 6.53
C VAL A 93 10.10 3.08 7.20
N GLY A 94 9.45 2.31 8.08
CA GLY A 94 9.99 1.12 8.73
C GLY A 94 9.48 -0.19 8.12
N ALA A 95 8.33 -0.19 7.44
CA ALA A 95 7.78 -1.36 6.77
C ALA A 95 7.09 -1.01 5.44
N VAL A 96 7.06 -1.98 4.52
CA VAL A 96 6.40 -1.86 3.23
C VAL A 96 5.58 -3.13 2.98
N LEU A 97 4.35 -2.97 2.50
CA LEU A 97 3.44 -4.04 2.15
C LEU A 97 2.89 -3.80 0.75
N HIS A 98 3.07 -4.79 -0.11
CA HIS A 98 2.47 -4.85 -1.43
C HIS A 98 1.48 -6.03 -1.53
N ALA A 99 0.31 -5.77 -2.12
CA ALA A 99 -0.78 -6.73 -2.26
C ALA A 99 -1.69 -6.38 -3.45
N HIS A 100 -2.66 -7.26 -3.70
CA HIS A 100 -3.67 -7.19 -4.77
C HIS A 100 -5.11 -7.20 -4.19
N PRO A 101 -5.46 -6.28 -3.27
CA PRO A 101 -6.81 -6.21 -2.73
C PRO A 101 -7.84 -6.00 -3.87
N PRO A 102 -8.87 -6.83 -4.02
CA PRO A 102 -9.63 -6.92 -5.27
C PRO A 102 -10.32 -5.63 -5.70
N VAL A 103 -10.91 -4.87 -4.78
CA VAL A 103 -11.64 -3.66 -5.16
C VAL A 103 -10.67 -2.53 -5.46
N ALA A 104 -9.66 -2.29 -4.62
CA ALA A 104 -8.67 -1.25 -4.88
C ALA A 104 -7.86 -1.55 -6.17
N THR A 105 -7.55 -2.83 -6.42
CA THR A 105 -6.93 -3.26 -7.69
C THR A 105 -7.88 -3.04 -8.87
N GLY A 106 -9.19 -3.23 -8.69
CA GLY A 106 -10.20 -2.88 -9.68
C GLY A 106 -10.17 -1.40 -10.08
N PHE A 107 -10.01 -0.49 -9.11
CA PHE A 107 -9.81 0.94 -9.37
C PHE A 107 -8.51 1.19 -10.14
N ALA A 108 -7.41 0.55 -9.76
CA ALA A 108 -6.13 0.65 -10.46
C ALA A 108 -6.19 0.12 -11.91
N VAL A 109 -6.98 -0.93 -12.17
CA VAL A 109 -7.24 -1.48 -13.51
C VAL A 109 -8.13 -0.55 -14.34
N ALA A 110 -9.11 0.09 -13.69
CA ALA A 110 -10.02 1.04 -14.32
C ALA A 110 -9.39 2.42 -14.56
N ASP A 111 -8.16 2.65 -14.08
CA ASP A 111 -7.46 3.94 -14.12
C ASP A 111 -8.24 5.05 -13.38
N ILE A 112 -8.86 4.69 -12.26
CA ILE A 112 -9.64 5.59 -11.40
C ILE A 112 -8.90 5.75 -10.06
N PRO A 113 -8.36 6.93 -9.72
CA PRO A 113 -7.75 7.17 -8.42
C PRO A 113 -8.79 7.14 -7.30
N LEU A 114 -8.36 6.90 -6.07
CA LEU A 114 -9.22 7.00 -4.90
C LEU A 114 -8.98 8.36 -4.25
N ASP A 115 -9.63 9.40 -4.76
CA ASP A 115 -9.45 10.78 -4.33
C ASP A 115 -10.76 11.46 -3.89
N GLU A 116 -11.82 10.68 -3.64
CA GLU A 116 -13.09 11.15 -3.07
C GLU A 116 -13.03 11.22 -1.54
N TYR A 117 -13.27 12.41 -0.98
CA TYR A 117 -13.24 12.68 0.45
C TYR A 117 -14.63 12.42 1.08
N SER A 118 -15.11 11.18 0.99
CA SER A 118 -16.48 10.80 1.36
C SER A 118 -16.61 10.09 2.71
N MET A 119 -15.50 9.68 3.33
CA MET A 119 -15.49 9.00 4.62
C MET A 119 -14.40 9.56 5.54
N ILE A 120 -14.75 9.83 6.80
CA ILE A 120 -13.85 10.46 7.78
C ILE A 120 -12.57 9.63 7.99
N GLU A 121 -12.73 8.32 8.14
CA GLU A 121 -11.63 7.40 8.45
C GLU A 121 -10.59 7.34 7.33
N THR A 122 -11.01 7.36 6.05
CA THR A 122 -10.07 7.38 4.91
C THR A 122 -9.38 8.72 4.77
N VAL A 123 -10.09 9.82 5.03
CA VAL A 123 -9.50 11.16 5.04
C VAL A 123 -8.45 11.29 6.15
N LEU A 124 -8.64 10.68 7.33
CA LEU A 124 -7.63 10.70 8.39
C LEU A 124 -6.42 9.81 8.07
N ALA A 125 -6.68 8.61 7.57
CA ALA A 125 -5.65 7.58 7.42
C ALA A 125 -4.79 7.72 6.17
N LEU A 126 -5.39 8.09 5.03
CA LEU A 126 -4.74 8.07 3.71
C LEU A 126 -4.86 9.39 2.94
N GLY A 127 -6.01 10.06 3.04
CA GLY A 127 -6.37 11.15 2.14
C GLY A 127 -6.67 10.61 0.74
N SER A 128 -6.23 11.33 -0.29
CA SER A 128 -6.29 10.80 -1.65
C SER A 128 -5.17 9.82 -1.94
N VAL A 129 -5.48 8.82 -2.77
CA VAL A 129 -4.56 7.76 -3.19
C VAL A 129 -4.40 7.83 -4.70
N PRO A 130 -3.19 8.16 -5.19
CA PRO A 130 -2.91 8.26 -6.62
C PRO A 130 -2.77 6.88 -7.26
N ILE A 131 -2.76 6.87 -8.60
CA ILE A 131 -2.33 5.72 -9.39
C ILE A 131 -0.96 6.06 -10.00
N ALA A 132 0.04 5.24 -9.72
CA ALA A 132 1.32 5.29 -10.44
C ALA A 132 1.14 4.72 -11.86
N PRO A 133 1.81 5.31 -12.89
CA PRO A 133 1.77 4.81 -14.25
C PRO A 133 2.14 3.32 -14.35
N TYR A 134 1.68 2.66 -15.42
CA TYR A 134 2.04 1.26 -15.67
C TYR A 134 3.56 1.11 -15.75
N ALA A 135 4.05 0.06 -15.12
CA ALA A 135 5.44 -0.32 -15.10
C ALA A 135 5.56 -1.84 -15.00
N THR A 136 6.58 -2.41 -15.62
CA THR A 136 6.80 -3.86 -15.64
C THR A 136 7.32 -4.33 -14.27
N PRO A 137 6.63 -5.25 -13.57
CA PRO A 137 7.09 -5.76 -12.27
C PRO A 137 8.49 -6.40 -12.35
N SER A 138 9.21 -6.40 -11.23
CA SER A 138 10.59 -6.92 -11.13
C SER A 138 11.65 -6.19 -11.99
N THR A 139 11.32 -5.02 -12.54
CA THR A 139 12.25 -4.09 -13.20
C THR A 139 12.41 -2.82 -12.35
N ASP A 140 13.27 -1.89 -12.78
CA ASP A 140 13.41 -0.58 -12.13
C ASP A 140 12.27 0.40 -12.49
N GLU A 141 11.41 0.03 -13.45
CA GLU A 141 10.27 0.85 -13.87
C GLU A 141 9.26 1.09 -12.73
N VAL A 142 8.98 0.07 -11.90
CA VAL A 142 8.02 0.20 -10.79
C VAL A 142 8.55 1.15 -9.70
N PRO A 143 9.79 0.97 -9.19
CA PRO A 143 10.44 1.97 -8.34
C PRO A 143 10.34 3.40 -8.88
N ASP A 144 10.68 3.60 -10.15
CA ASP A 144 10.68 4.92 -10.76
C ASP A 144 9.26 5.51 -10.90
N ALA A 145 8.27 4.66 -11.21
CA ALA A 145 6.88 5.07 -11.34
C ALA A 145 6.25 5.51 -10.01
N ILE A 146 6.63 4.91 -8.88
CA ILE A 146 6.08 5.27 -7.56
C ILE A 146 6.79 6.46 -6.91
N THR A 147 8.05 6.71 -7.27
CA THR A 147 8.92 7.72 -6.62
C THR A 147 8.29 9.12 -6.51
N PRO A 148 7.64 9.68 -7.55
CA PRO A 148 7.02 11.00 -7.48
C PRO A 148 5.92 11.12 -6.41
N TYR A 149 5.30 10.01 -6.02
CA TYR A 149 4.17 10.00 -5.08
C TYR A 149 4.62 9.71 -3.64
N LEU A 150 5.80 9.10 -3.45
CA LEU A 150 6.29 8.68 -2.14
C LEU A 150 6.52 9.85 -1.18
N GLN A 151 6.70 11.08 -1.64
CA GLN A 151 6.93 12.22 -0.74
C GLN A 151 5.66 12.68 -0.01
N GLU A 152 4.48 12.36 -0.54
CA GLU A 152 3.19 12.84 -0.01
C GLU A 152 2.25 11.72 0.45
N HIS A 153 2.41 10.50 -0.10
CA HIS A 153 1.46 9.41 0.09
C HIS A 153 2.05 8.24 0.87
N ASP A 154 1.20 7.60 1.68
CA ASP A 154 1.53 6.36 2.36
C ASP A 154 0.88 5.12 1.70
N ALA A 155 0.02 5.33 0.70
CA ALA A 155 -0.60 4.32 -0.13
C ALA A 155 -0.61 4.78 -1.59
N ILE A 156 -0.31 3.86 -2.52
CA ILE A 156 -0.27 4.13 -3.95
C ILE A 156 -0.90 2.94 -4.68
N LEU A 157 -1.84 3.21 -5.58
CA LEU A 157 -2.34 2.22 -6.54
C LEU A 157 -1.34 2.05 -7.69
N LEU A 158 -1.17 0.83 -8.17
CA LEU A 158 -0.27 0.48 -9.27
C LEU A 158 -1.11 0.08 -10.47
N LYS A 159 -1.07 0.88 -11.55
CA LYS A 159 -1.91 0.69 -12.74
C LYS A 159 -1.80 -0.74 -13.29
N ASN A 160 -2.95 -1.41 -13.41
CA ASN A 160 -3.06 -2.81 -13.86
C ASN A 160 -2.26 -3.84 -13.05
N HIS A 161 -1.87 -3.53 -11.81
CA HIS A 161 -1.08 -4.42 -10.98
C HIS A 161 -1.75 -4.65 -9.62
N GLY A 162 -1.74 -3.65 -8.73
CA GLY A 162 -2.10 -3.82 -7.32
C GLY A 162 -1.99 -2.53 -6.53
N ALA A 163 -1.53 -2.65 -5.29
CA ALA A 163 -1.24 -1.50 -4.44
C ALA A 163 0.04 -1.72 -3.62
N VAL A 164 0.66 -0.61 -3.21
CA VAL A 164 1.74 -0.59 -2.23
C VAL A 164 1.39 0.38 -1.11
N THR A 165 1.71 -0.02 0.11
CA THR A 165 1.56 0.80 1.31
C THR A 165 2.84 0.78 2.11
N VAL A 166 3.16 1.92 2.74
CA VAL A 166 4.32 2.06 3.61
C VAL A 166 3.84 2.33 5.04
N GLY A 167 4.65 2.03 6.05
CA GLY A 167 4.32 2.17 7.46
C GLY A 167 5.56 2.43 8.30
N ALA A 168 5.40 3.03 9.49
CA ALA A 168 6.47 3.10 10.48
C ALA A 168 6.82 1.70 11.03
N ASP A 169 5.87 0.78 10.98
CA ASP A 169 5.98 -0.62 11.36
C ASP A 169 5.05 -1.51 10.51
N VAL A 170 5.17 -2.83 10.66
CA VAL A 170 4.43 -3.85 9.89
C VAL A 170 2.93 -3.61 9.96
N TYR A 171 2.40 -3.35 11.16
CA TYR A 171 0.96 -3.19 11.36
C TYR A 171 0.46 -1.87 10.78
N THR A 172 1.23 -0.80 10.85
CA THR A 172 0.88 0.48 10.23
C THR A 172 0.77 0.35 8.71
N ALA A 173 1.71 -0.36 8.06
CA ALA A 173 1.61 -0.66 6.63
C ALA A 173 0.36 -1.51 6.31
N TYR A 174 0.10 -2.55 7.13
CA TYR A 174 -1.11 -3.37 7.02
C TYR A 174 -2.41 -2.57 7.18
N TYR A 175 -2.54 -1.74 8.20
CA TYR A 175 -3.76 -0.94 8.43
C TYR A 175 -4.02 0.05 7.29
N ARG A 176 -2.97 0.56 6.64
CA ARG A 176 -3.09 1.40 5.45
C ARG A 176 -3.62 0.60 4.26
N MET A 177 -3.14 -0.63 4.06
CA MET A 177 -3.68 -1.51 3.00
C MET A 177 -5.13 -1.91 3.29
N GLU A 178 -5.46 -2.19 4.54
CA GLU A 178 -6.83 -2.48 4.99
C GLU A 178 -7.77 -1.30 4.74
N THR A 179 -7.32 -0.11 5.11
CA THR A 179 -8.07 1.13 4.90
C THR A 179 -8.22 1.42 3.41
N LEU A 180 -7.20 1.17 2.59
CA LEU A 180 -7.24 1.35 1.14
C LEU A 180 -8.31 0.46 0.49
N GLU A 181 -8.36 -0.82 0.85
CA GLU A 181 -9.39 -1.72 0.33
C GLU A 181 -10.79 -1.32 0.82
N GLN A 182 -10.91 -0.89 2.08
CA GLN A 182 -12.18 -0.40 2.62
C GLN A 182 -12.63 0.88 1.93
N PHE A 183 -11.70 1.79 1.61
CA PHE A 183 -11.96 2.99 0.82
C PHE A 183 -12.55 2.60 -0.53
N ALA A 184 -11.88 1.71 -1.25
CA ALA A 184 -12.32 1.25 -2.57
C ALA A 184 -13.71 0.61 -2.53
N LYS A 185 -13.98 -0.25 -1.54
CA LYS A 185 -15.30 -0.89 -1.33
C LYS A 185 -16.41 0.11 -1.09
N ILE A 186 -16.18 1.09 -0.22
CA ILE A 186 -17.19 2.10 0.12
C ILE A 186 -17.43 3.02 -1.07
N THR A 187 -16.37 3.49 -1.74
CA THR A 187 -16.48 4.32 -2.94
C THR A 187 -17.26 3.57 -4.03
N LEU A 188 -16.91 2.32 -4.32
CA LEU A 188 -17.67 1.49 -5.28
C LEU A 188 -19.15 1.40 -4.89
N THR A 189 -19.44 1.13 -3.62
CA THR A 189 -20.82 1.02 -3.12
C THR A 189 -21.57 2.34 -3.24
N ALA A 190 -20.95 3.46 -2.90
CA ALA A 190 -21.56 4.79 -3.02
C ALA A 190 -21.92 5.10 -4.49
N HIS A 191 -21.04 4.76 -5.43
CA HIS A 191 -21.31 4.93 -6.86
C HIS A 191 -22.42 4.03 -7.39
N LEU A 192 -22.49 2.78 -6.92
CA LEU A 192 -23.62 1.89 -7.22
C LEU A 192 -24.96 2.43 -6.68
N LEU A 193 -24.92 3.24 -5.62
CA LEU A 193 -26.09 3.89 -5.01
C LEU A 193 -26.40 5.29 -5.58
N GLY A 194 -25.67 5.76 -6.59
CA GLY A 194 -25.91 7.03 -7.26
C GLY A 194 -24.85 8.12 -7.03
N GLY A 195 -23.71 7.77 -6.43
CA GLY A 195 -22.55 8.64 -6.27
C GLY A 195 -22.28 9.06 -4.83
N ALA A 196 -21.01 9.36 -4.52
CA ALA A 196 -20.61 9.85 -3.21
C ALA A 196 -20.96 11.33 -3.01
N LYS A 197 -21.25 11.70 -1.76
CA LYS A 197 -21.32 13.10 -1.31
C LYS A 197 -20.09 13.39 -0.47
N GLU A 198 -19.18 14.18 -1.01
CA GLU A 198 -17.94 14.50 -0.32
C GLU A 198 -18.16 15.44 0.86
N ILE A 199 -17.31 15.28 1.87
CA ILE A 199 -17.16 16.18 2.99
C ILE A 199 -16.71 17.55 2.43
N ASP A 200 -17.23 18.64 2.97
CA ASP A 200 -16.80 19.96 2.54
C ASP A 200 -15.32 20.22 2.87
N ARG A 201 -14.72 21.17 2.15
CA ARG A 201 -13.29 21.45 2.27
C ARG A 201 -12.86 21.86 3.68
N GLU A 202 -13.69 22.62 4.39
CA GLU A 202 -13.37 23.09 5.74
C GLU A 202 -13.30 21.92 6.72
N ASN A 203 -14.23 20.98 6.62
CA ASN A 203 -14.23 19.78 7.45
C ASN A 203 -13.09 18.83 7.08
N ILE A 204 -12.70 18.74 5.81
CA ILE A 204 -11.49 17.98 5.42
C ILE A 204 -10.25 18.61 6.07
N ASP A 205 -10.08 19.93 6.00
CA ASP A 205 -8.93 20.61 6.60
C ASP A 205 -8.89 20.40 8.13
N ARG A 206 -10.04 20.39 8.81
CA ARG A 206 -10.15 20.03 10.24
C ARG A 206 -9.75 18.58 10.53
N LEU A 207 -10.10 17.63 9.66
CA LEU A 207 -9.68 16.23 9.82
C LEU A 207 -8.17 16.10 9.66
N VAL A 208 -7.57 16.79 8.69
CA VAL A 208 -6.11 16.82 8.50
C VAL A 208 -5.42 17.44 9.73
N ASP A 209 -5.99 18.48 10.32
CA ASP A 209 -5.51 19.05 11.59
C ASP A 209 -5.58 18.05 12.75
N LEU A 210 -6.71 17.35 12.92
CA LEU A 210 -6.88 16.30 13.93
C LEU A 210 -5.86 15.18 13.78
N ARG A 211 -5.63 14.70 12.55
CA ARG A 211 -4.62 13.68 12.23
C ARG A 211 -3.25 14.09 12.76
N ASN A 212 -2.85 15.32 12.50
CA ASN A 212 -1.50 15.80 12.76
C ASN A 212 -1.29 16.23 14.21
N ASN A 213 -2.26 16.93 14.80
CA ASN A 213 -2.10 17.60 16.10
C ASN A 213 -2.69 16.80 17.26
N TYR A 214 -3.82 16.13 17.05
CA TYR A 214 -4.49 15.34 18.09
C TYR A 214 -4.04 13.89 18.10
N TYR A 215 -4.25 13.16 16.99
CA TYR A 215 -3.91 11.75 16.88
C TYR A 215 -2.41 11.51 16.66
N LYS A 216 -1.71 12.49 16.09
CA LYS A 216 -0.27 12.41 15.75
C LYS A 216 0.06 11.15 14.95
N MET A 217 -0.76 10.88 13.93
CA MET A 217 -0.57 9.70 13.09
C MET A 217 0.77 9.80 12.35
N SER A 218 1.51 8.69 12.31
CA SER A 218 2.80 8.60 11.61
C SER A 218 2.60 8.71 10.09
N GLY A 219 3.69 8.86 9.33
CA GLY A 219 3.66 8.94 7.87
C GLY A 219 3.23 10.29 7.29
N LYS A 220 2.98 10.32 5.98
CA LYS A 220 2.63 11.53 5.23
C LYS A 220 1.13 11.56 4.91
N HIS A 221 0.69 12.74 4.51
CA HIS A 221 -0.69 12.96 4.10
C HIS A 221 -0.72 14.06 3.04
N PRO A 222 -1.40 13.86 1.91
CA PRO A 222 -1.41 14.82 0.79
C PRO A 222 -2.27 16.07 1.05
N GLY A 223 -3.00 16.10 2.17
CA GLY A 223 -4.02 17.12 2.43
C GLY A 223 -5.22 16.91 1.51
N TYR A 224 -5.78 18.02 1.00
CA TYR A 224 -6.80 17.97 -0.05
C TYR A 224 -6.13 18.01 -1.43
N LYS A 225 -6.22 16.90 -2.17
CA LYS A 225 -5.63 16.74 -3.49
C LYS A 225 -6.49 15.82 -4.34
N LYS A 226 -6.86 16.30 -5.52
CA LYS A 226 -7.61 15.56 -6.55
C LYS A 226 -6.68 15.25 -7.71
N TYR A 227 -6.79 14.05 -8.25
CA TYR A 227 -6.03 13.52 -9.38
C TYR A 227 -6.83 13.50 -10.68
N SER A 228 -8.12 13.76 -10.59
CA SER A 228 -9.00 14.02 -11.73
C SER A 228 -9.73 15.34 -11.61
N GLY A 229 -9.99 15.96 -12.78
CA GLY A 229 -10.77 17.19 -12.91
C GLY A 229 -12.27 16.97 -13.08
N GLU A 230 -12.71 15.72 -13.29
CA GLU A 230 -14.11 15.34 -13.57
C GLU A 230 -14.46 13.97 -12.94
N SER A 231 -15.75 13.70 -12.73
CA SER A 231 -16.24 12.43 -12.16
C SER A 231 -15.99 11.25 -13.11
N HIS A 232 -15.17 10.28 -12.68
CA HIS A 232 -14.88 9.05 -13.44
C HIS A 232 -16.08 8.12 -13.63
N PHE A 233 -17.17 8.37 -12.92
CA PHE A 233 -18.37 7.56 -12.89
C PHE A 233 -19.53 8.19 -13.67
N ALA A 234 -19.29 9.32 -14.35
CA ALA A 234 -20.27 9.87 -15.28
C ALA A 234 -20.57 8.87 -16.39
N PRO A 235 -21.85 8.67 -16.78
CA PRO A 235 -22.18 7.78 -17.89
C PRO A 235 -21.48 8.28 -19.16
N GLN A 236 -20.61 7.45 -19.74
CA GLN A 236 -20.12 7.69 -21.09
C GLN A 236 -21.35 7.72 -22.01
N ASN A 237 -21.62 8.87 -22.64
CA ASN A 237 -22.70 9.01 -23.60
C ASN A 237 -22.59 7.89 -24.64
N LYS A 238 -23.64 7.06 -24.75
CA LYS A 238 -23.75 5.93 -25.67
C LYS A 238 -23.94 6.38 -27.13
N GLU A 239 -23.21 7.39 -27.60
CA GLU A 239 -23.34 7.89 -28.97
C GLU A 239 -22.25 7.40 -29.93
N ASP A 240 -21.15 6.82 -29.45
CA ASP A 240 -20.00 6.47 -30.29
C ASP A 240 -19.75 4.97 -30.51
N ARG A 241 -20.81 4.14 -30.45
CA ARG A 241 -20.74 2.77 -30.98
C ARG A 241 -21.72 2.62 -32.13
N ARG A 242 -21.31 3.08 -33.31
CA ARG A 242 -21.83 2.64 -34.61
C ARG A 242 -20.83 1.72 -35.28
#